data_AF-R7L7F6-F1
#
_entry.id   AF-R7L7F6-F1
#
_cell.length_a   1.000
_cell.length_b   1.000
_cell.length_c   1.000
_cell.angle_alpha   90.00
_cell.angle_beta   90.00
_cell.angle_gamma   90.00
#
_symmetry.space_group_name_H-M   'P 1'
#
loop_
_entity.id
_entity.type
_entity.pdbx_description
1 polymer ?
#
loop_
_entity_poly.entity_id
_entity_poly.type
_entity_poly.pdbx_seq_one_letter_code
_entity_poly.pdbx_strand_id
1 'polypeptide(L)'
;MLAMKHFLIKNCLAVISLSTVSASLFAMDFICGEYGSSEKNLKYSTCSWTSAIHFSAKKLTGKPGQNDMLWIREGGYHLDIDRDLSVKTFKVGFNASCTAQGRSLKTKRAYIQQICSGTGNDSVATFKNCVLDIGGIVKFETHHESTSMSIAYLNLEDTKFNAKGPMTFIVDSMKVKNEASRGGIIINMSGKSELNINDELILDSLLRENPKEWIFKVAFNSQNGFMPKAHFKEADLASCDIEIKVDEKMKPGKYVLFEIDNSRGSIDKLNKLTVNSKECSLGDKVPLGAKREISVYAGGAGRDSRTKNDIIMEIK
;
A
#
# COMPACT_ATOMS: atom_id res chain seq x y z
N MET A 1 18.96 -50.74 31.89
CA MET A 1 19.81 -49.56 31.58
C MET A 1 19.53 -48.94 30.19
N LEU A 2 19.13 -49.71 29.17
CA LEU A 2 18.81 -49.20 27.82
C LEU A 2 17.51 -48.38 27.71
N ALA A 3 16.51 -48.67 28.56
CA ALA A 3 15.21 -47.98 28.56
C ALA A 3 15.28 -46.54 29.09
N MET A 4 16.16 -46.25 30.06
CA MET A 4 16.37 -44.89 30.59
C MET A 4 17.02 -43.95 29.57
N LYS A 5 17.91 -44.46 28.70
CA LYS A 5 18.53 -43.66 27.62
C LYS A 5 17.51 -43.23 26.57
N HIS A 6 16.56 -44.09 26.20
CA HIS A 6 15.51 -43.77 25.23
C HIS A 6 14.49 -42.75 25.76
N PHE A 7 14.22 -42.77 27.07
CA PHE A 7 13.33 -41.80 27.72
C PHE A 7 13.97 -40.40 27.80
N LEU A 8 15.27 -40.31 28.11
CA LEU A 8 15.99 -39.02 28.09
C LEU A 8 16.09 -38.40 26.70
N ILE A 9 16.39 -39.20 25.67
CA ILE A 9 16.56 -38.71 24.29
C ILE A 9 15.24 -38.19 23.71
N LYS A 10 14.12 -38.89 23.94
CA LYS A 10 12.79 -38.45 23.48
C LYS A 10 12.34 -37.14 24.16
N ASN A 11 12.61 -36.99 25.45
CA ASN A 11 12.27 -35.76 26.17
C ASN A 11 13.18 -34.58 25.78
N CYS A 12 14.46 -34.80 25.48
CA CYS A 12 15.34 -33.76 24.94
C CYS A 12 14.90 -33.30 23.54
N LEU A 13 14.51 -34.21 22.64
CA LEU A 13 13.98 -33.86 21.32
C LEU A 13 12.64 -33.12 21.40
N ALA A 14 11.77 -33.48 22.33
CA ALA A 14 10.52 -32.76 22.59
C ALA A 14 10.76 -31.34 23.12
N VAL A 15 11.72 -31.16 24.05
CA VAL A 15 12.07 -29.84 24.59
C VAL A 15 12.79 -28.96 23.55
N ILE A 16 13.66 -29.54 22.71
CA ILE A 16 14.32 -28.81 21.62
C ILE A 16 13.28 -28.39 20.55
N SER A 17 12.38 -29.28 20.16
CA SER A 17 11.31 -28.96 19.21
C SER A 17 10.34 -27.91 19.76
N LEU A 18 9.94 -27.99 21.04
CA LEU A 18 9.16 -26.95 21.72
C LEU A 18 9.90 -25.60 21.80
N SER A 19 11.22 -25.59 22.01
CA SER A 19 12.03 -24.36 22.04
C SER A 19 12.23 -23.71 20.65
N THR A 20 12.26 -24.52 19.58
CA THR A 20 12.31 -24.00 18.21
C THR A 20 10.95 -23.48 17.72
N VAL A 21 9.85 -24.03 18.23
CA VAL A 21 8.49 -23.56 17.94
C VAL A 21 8.17 -22.29 18.74
N SER A 22 8.66 -22.14 19.97
CA SER A 22 8.48 -20.91 20.76
C SER A 22 9.32 -19.73 20.25
N ALA A 23 10.49 -19.96 19.65
CA ALA A 23 11.24 -18.90 18.96
C ALA A 23 10.53 -18.40 17.69
N SER A 24 9.66 -19.22 17.07
CA SER A 24 8.82 -18.80 15.92
C SER A 24 7.59 -17.97 16.31
N LEU A 25 7.31 -17.85 17.62
CA LEU A 25 6.17 -17.09 18.18
C LEU A 25 6.51 -15.63 18.51
N PHE A 26 7.78 -15.28 18.68
CA PHE A 26 8.21 -13.91 18.95
C PHE A 26 8.82 -13.31 17.68
N ALA A 27 8.01 -12.56 16.91
CA ALA A 27 8.57 -11.69 15.89
C ALA A 27 9.34 -10.59 16.60
N MET A 28 10.62 -10.41 16.28
CA MET A 28 11.34 -9.24 16.76
C MET A 28 11.01 -8.04 15.86
N ASP A 29 10.96 -6.87 16.48
CA ASP A 29 10.83 -5.61 15.78
C ASP A 29 12.23 -5.11 15.41
N PHE A 30 12.45 -4.95 14.10
CA PHE A 30 13.65 -4.35 13.53
C PHE A 30 13.30 -2.96 13.02
N ILE A 31 13.71 -1.96 13.79
CA ILE A 31 13.49 -0.55 13.48
C ILE A 31 14.75 0.02 12.85
N CYS A 32 14.61 0.60 11.66
CA CYS A 32 15.76 1.16 10.95
C CYS A 32 16.27 2.43 11.65
N GLY A 33 17.58 2.53 11.85
CA GLY A 33 18.22 3.69 12.45
C GLY A 33 18.05 3.79 13.97
N GLU A 34 18.79 4.73 14.54
CA GLU A 34 18.87 4.97 15.97
C GLU A 34 17.95 6.13 16.39
N TYR A 35 17.33 6.03 17.56
CA TYR A 35 16.47 7.09 18.06
C TYR A 35 17.25 8.39 18.29
N GLY A 36 16.72 9.51 17.78
CA GLY A 36 17.37 10.83 17.89
C GLY A 36 18.56 11.05 16.96
N SER A 37 18.86 10.11 16.06
CA SER A 37 19.95 10.27 15.09
C SER A 37 19.70 11.44 14.13
N SER A 38 20.76 12.16 13.77
CA SER A 38 20.76 13.11 12.66
C SER A 38 20.86 12.42 11.30
N GLU A 39 21.42 11.21 11.23
CA GLU A 39 21.44 10.37 10.04
C GLU A 39 20.08 9.69 9.87
N LYS A 40 19.30 10.22 8.93
CA LYS A 40 17.93 9.75 8.63
C LYS A 40 17.80 9.07 7.27
N ASN A 41 18.80 9.21 6.39
CA ASN A 41 18.83 8.55 5.09
C ASN A 41 19.61 7.25 5.19
N LEU A 42 18.91 6.14 5.15
CA LEU A 42 19.42 4.82 5.49
C LEU A 42 19.36 3.90 4.28
N LYS A 43 20.33 3.00 4.16
CA LYS A 43 20.27 1.87 3.21
C LYS A 43 20.03 0.57 3.97
N TYR A 44 19.08 -0.24 3.51
CA TYR A 44 18.71 -1.50 4.15
C TYR A 44 19.91 -2.40 4.41
N SER A 45 20.85 -2.47 3.46
CA SER A 45 22.01 -3.35 3.58
C SER A 45 23.05 -2.92 4.61
N THR A 46 23.10 -1.64 5.00
CA THR A 46 24.15 -1.07 5.87
C THR A 46 23.65 -0.37 7.12
N CYS A 47 22.35 -0.06 7.22
CA CYS A 47 21.84 0.69 8.36
C CYS A 47 21.92 -0.11 9.66
N SER A 48 21.99 0.62 10.78
CA SER A 48 21.82 0.01 12.11
C SER A 48 20.36 -0.34 12.35
N TRP A 49 20.12 -1.44 13.08
CA TRP A 49 18.79 -1.89 13.48
C TRP A 49 18.66 -1.82 15.00
N THR A 50 17.47 -1.45 15.48
CA THR A 50 17.15 -1.35 16.91
C THR A 50 15.78 -1.98 17.18
N SER A 51 15.43 -2.22 18.45
CA SER A 51 14.15 -2.83 18.84
C SER A 51 13.15 -1.85 19.43
N ALA A 52 13.44 -0.53 19.46
CA ALA A 52 12.55 0.47 20.05
C ALA A 52 12.35 1.70 19.15
N ILE A 53 11.09 2.13 19.04
CA ILE A 53 10.66 3.18 18.11
C ILE A 53 10.67 4.58 18.75
N HIS A 54 10.32 4.69 20.03
CA HIS A 54 10.17 5.99 20.72
C HIS A 54 11.30 6.30 21.73
N PHE A 55 12.32 5.44 21.82
CA PHE A 55 13.44 5.65 22.73
C PHE A 55 14.71 4.97 22.24
N SER A 56 15.85 5.37 22.81
CA SER A 56 17.15 4.77 22.49
C SER A 56 17.20 3.31 22.94
N ALA A 57 17.68 2.45 22.04
CA ALA A 57 17.83 1.02 22.29
C ALA A 57 19.18 0.53 21.74
N LYS A 58 19.64 -0.59 22.30
CA LYS A 58 20.86 -1.25 21.81
C LYS A 58 20.67 -1.69 20.36
N LYS A 59 21.77 -1.63 19.61
CA LYS A 59 21.82 -2.15 18.24
C LYS A 59 21.59 -3.66 18.25
N LEU A 60 20.73 -4.12 17.34
CA LEU A 60 20.52 -5.54 17.10
C LEU A 60 21.66 -6.10 16.27
N THR A 61 22.05 -7.33 16.58
CA THR A 61 23.04 -8.10 15.82
C THR A 61 22.31 -8.86 14.71
N GLY A 62 22.19 -8.24 13.53
CA GLY A 62 21.57 -8.87 12.36
C GLY A 62 20.65 -7.94 11.56
N LYS A 63 19.83 -8.56 10.70
CA LYS A 63 18.85 -7.91 9.81
C LYS A 63 17.51 -8.61 9.96
N PRO A 64 16.38 -7.92 9.69
CA PRO A 64 15.07 -8.54 9.76
C PRO A 64 14.97 -9.71 8.80
N GLY A 65 14.52 -10.86 9.31
CA GLY A 65 14.23 -12.06 8.54
C GLY A 65 12.73 -12.28 8.33
N GLN A 66 12.38 -13.42 7.73
CA GLN A 66 11.02 -13.74 7.27
C GLN A 66 9.95 -13.80 8.38
N ASN A 67 10.36 -13.92 9.64
CA ASN A 67 9.45 -13.97 10.78
C ASN A 67 9.41 -12.65 11.57
N ASP A 68 10.20 -11.66 11.17
CA ASP A 68 10.37 -10.39 11.88
C ASP A 68 9.53 -9.27 11.29
N MET A 69 9.29 -8.23 12.10
CA MET A 69 8.73 -6.99 11.60
C MET A 69 9.86 -6.02 11.25
N LEU A 70 9.83 -5.49 10.03
CA LEU A 70 10.64 -4.33 9.67
C LEU A 70 9.78 -3.08 9.82
N TRP A 71 10.24 -2.12 10.60
CA TRP A 71 9.57 -0.83 10.77
C TRP A 71 10.53 0.31 10.43
N ILE A 72 10.15 1.13 9.45
CA ILE A 72 10.84 2.38 9.15
C ILE A 72 10.50 3.40 10.22
N ARG A 73 11.52 3.89 10.93
CA ARG A 73 11.35 4.83 12.03
C ARG A 73 10.60 6.08 11.60
N GLU A 74 9.78 6.61 12.49
CA GLU A 74 8.98 7.81 12.26
C GLU A 74 9.85 9.08 12.30
N GLY A 75 9.37 10.18 11.73
CA GLY A 75 9.97 11.51 11.93
C GLY A 75 11.13 11.85 10.97
N GLY A 76 10.91 11.63 9.68
CA GLY A 76 11.77 12.03 8.58
C GLY A 76 12.80 10.98 8.15
N TYR A 77 12.68 9.74 8.61
CA TYR A 77 13.58 8.68 8.15
C TYR A 77 13.22 8.20 6.76
N HIS A 78 14.25 7.93 5.99
CA HIS A 78 14.17 7.38 4.65
C HIS A 78 14.95 6.07 4.61
N LEU A 79 14.34 5.00 4.10
CA LEU A 79 15.00 3.72 3.88
C LEU A 79 15.05 3.37 2.39
N ASP A 80 16.25 3.36 1.82
CA ASP A 80 16.55 2.79 0.50
C ASP A 80 16.67 1.26 0.63
N ILE A 81 15.72 0.54 0.03
CA ILE A 81 15.67 -0.92 0.02
C ILE A 81 16.53 -1.40 -1.15
N ASP A 82 17.82 -1.48 -0.89
CA ASP A 82 18.85 -1.81 -1.88
C ASP A 82 19.08 -3.32 -2.08
N ARG A 83 18.23 -4.17 -1.47
CA ARG A 83 18.26 -5.63 -1.52
C ARG A 83 16.83 -6.18 -1.59
N ASP A 84 16.69 -7.41 -2.06
CA ASP A 84 15.42 -8.13 -1.90
C ASP A 84 15.10 -8.33 -0.42
N LEU A 85 13.83 -8.18 -0.07
CA LEU A 85 13.35 -8.21 1.30
C LEU A 85 12.35 -9.34 1.48
N SER A 86 12.50 -10.11 2.56
CA SER A 86 11.48 -11.06 3.00
C SER A 86 11.29 -10.98 4.50
N VAL A 87 10.13 -10.51 4.93
CA VAL A 87 9.80 -10.23 6.35
C VAL A 87 8.40 -10.75 6.70
N LYS A 88 8.05 -10.77 7.98
CA LYS A 88 6.67 -11.08 8.39
C LYS A 88 5.75 -9.91 8.10
N THR A 89 6.17 -8.72 8.49
CA THR A 89 5.46 -7.46 8.30
C THR A 89 6.44 -6.39 7.87
N PHE A 90 6.06 -5.60 6.86
CA PHE A 90 6.78 -4.40 6.47
C PHE A 90 5.94 -3.17 6.84
N LYS A 91 6.50 -2.28 7.65
CA LYS A 91 5.80 -1.11 8.18
C LYS A 91 6.56 0.17 7.85
N VAL A 92 5.87 1.12 7.22
CA VAL A 92 6.35 2.49 6.98
C VAL A 92 5.77 3.38 8.06
N GLY A 93 6.64 3.96 8.89
CA GLY A 93 6.26 4.91 9.93
C GLY A 93 5.65 6.19 9.36
N PHE A 94 5.01 6.98 10.22
CA PHE A 94 4.56 8.30 9.84
C PHE A 94 5.72 9.28 9.62
N ASN A 95 5.54 10.22 8.69
CA ASN A 95 6.63 11.08 8.21
C ASN A 95 7.88 10.25 7.84
N ALA A 96 7.72 9.00 7.42
CA ALA A 96 8.81 8.15 7.01
C ALA A 96 8.65 7.80 5.54
N SER A 97 9.75 7.44 4.90
CA SER A 97 9.71 7.08 3.49
C SER A 97 10.58 5.88 3.15
N CYS A 98 10.25 5.23 2.04
CA CYS A 98 11.11 4.25 1.42
C CYS A 98 11.12 4.35 -0.10
N THR A 99 12.22 3.89 -0.66
CA THR A 99 12.39 3.66 -2.08
C THR A 99 12.90 2.23 -2.30
N ALA A 100 12.43 1.59 -3.37
CA ALA A 100 13.06 0.39 -3.89
C ALA A 100 13.00 0.41 -5.42
N GLN A 101 14.08 -0.04 -6.07
CA GLN A 101 14.14 -0.14 -7.52
C GLN A 101 14.67 -1.51 -7.96
N GLY A 102 13.91 -2.20 -8.82
CA GLY A 102 14.33 -3.50 -9.36
C GLY A 102 14.41 -4.60 -8.30
N ARG A 103 13.62 -4.52 -7.23
CA ARG A 103 13.66 -5.42 -6.08
C ARG A 103 12.39 -6.24 -5.90
N SER A 104 12.53 -7.38 -5.24
CA SER A 104 11.41 -8.16 -4.72
C SER A 104 11.20 -7.89 -3.23
N LEU A 105 9.97 -7.59 -2.84
CA LEU A 105 9.54 -7.47 -1.45
C LEU A 105 8.50 -8.54 -1.15
N LYS A 106 8.71 -9.35 -0.12
CA LYS A 106 7.76 -10.38 0.30
C LYS A 106 7.42 -10.22 1.76
N THR A 107 6.14 -10.15 2.08
CA THR A 107 5.69 -10.18 3.46
C THR A 107 4.86 -11.43 3.73
N LYS A 108 5.03 -12.04 4.91
CA LYS A 108 4.22 -13.20 5.31
C LYS A 108 2.79 -12.79 5.69
N ARG A 109 2.63 -11.62 6.32
CA ARG A 109 1.37 -11.20 6.94
C ARG A 109 0.87 -9.85 6.50
N ALA A 110 1.72 -8.82 6.44
CA ALA A 110 1.21 -7.47 6.26
C ALA A 110 2.20 -6.50 5.59
N TYR A 111 1.63 -5.58 4.83
CA TYR A 111 2.20 -4.26 4.53
C TYR A 111 1.41 -3.23 5.35
N ILE A 112 2.09 -2.36 6.08
CA ILE A 112 1.46 -1.32 6.90
C ILE A 112 2.09 0.03 6.56
N GLN A 113 1.27 1.05 6.38
CA GLN A 113 1.73 2.43 6.22
C GLN A 113 0.94 3.35 7.14
N GLN A 114 1.65 4.10 7.98
CA GLN A 114 1.02 4.96 8.97
C GLN A 114 0.74 6.36 8.42
N ILE A 115 -0.35 6.94 8.92
CA ILE A 115 -0.76 8.32 8.67
C ILE A 115 -0.77 9.05 10.03
N CYS A 116 -0.15 10.21 10.10
CA CYS A 116 -0.03 11.00 11.34
C CYS A 116 -0.62 12.41 11.18
N SER A 117 -0.72 13.11 12.30
CA SER A 117 -1.12 14.50 12.38
C SER A 117 -0.10 15.47 11.80
N GLY A 118 -0.63 16.55 11.23
CA GLY A 118 0.10 17.68 10.68
C GLY A 118 0.30 17.61 9.17
N THR A 119 -0.03 18.73 8.51
CA THR A 119 0.32 18.97 7.11
C THR A 119 1.85 18.89 6.94
N GLY A 120 2.34 18.13 5.95
CA GLY A 120 3.77 17.96 5.68
C GLY A 120 4.45 16.79 6.42
N ASN A 121 3.69 15.95 7.15
CA ASN A 121 4.18 14.73 7.81
C ASN A 121 3.84 13.45 7.03
N ASP A 122 3.78 13.56 5.70
CA ASP A 122 3.37 12.48 4.81
C ASP A 122 4.28 11.26 4.91
N SER A 123 3.70 10.06 4.87
CA SER A 123 4.47 8.84 4.69
C SER A 123 4.53 8.50 3.20
N VAL A 124 5.71 8.11 2.69
CA VAL A 124 5.91 7.92 1.25
C VAL A 124 6.61 6.61 0.96
N ALA A 125 5.93 5.68 0.29
CA ALA A 125 6.53 4.45 -0.20
C ALA A 125 6.60 4.47 -1.73
N THR A 126 7.80 4.31 -2.30
CA THR A 126 8.00 4.35 -3.75
C THR A 126 8.69 3.08 -4.25
N PHE A 127 8.02 2.39 -5.16
CA PHE A 127 8.50 1.14 -5.75
C PHE A 127 8.56 1.29 -7.27
N LYS A 128 9.74 1.03 -7.85
CA LYS A 128 10.00 1.16 -9.28
C LYS A 128 10.52 -0.15 -9.86
N ASN A 129 9.87 -0.70 -10.88
CA ASN A 129 10.25 -1.99 -11.45
C ASN A 129 10.35 -3.11 -10.39
N CYS A 130 9.43 -3.11 -9.43
CA CYS A 130 9.46 -4.04 -8.29
C CYS A 130 8.37 -5.13 -8.41
N VAL A 131 8.53 -6.17 -7.59
CA VAL A 131 7.48 -7.15 -7.32
C VAL A 131 7.27 -7.24 -5.82
N LEU A 132 6.08 -6.87 -5.36
CA LEU A 132 5.67 -6.93 -3.97
C LEU A 132 4.62 -8.03 -3.82
N ASP A 133 4.93 -9.03 -2.99
CA ASP A 133 4.00 -10.12 -2.64
C ASP A 133 3.66 -10.05 -1.15
N ILE A 134 2.48 -9.54 -0.85
CA ILE A 134 1.95 -9.36 0.49
C ILE A 134 1.07 -10.57 0.84
N GLY A 135 1.55 -11.40 1.75
CA GLY A 135 0.90 -12.65 2.16
C GLY A 135 -0.41 -12.48 2.93
N GLY A 136 -0.78 -11.25 3.29
CA GLY A 136 -2.02 -10.92 3.99
C GLY A 136 -2.45 -9.48 3.74
N ILE A 137 -2.71 -8.72 4.80
CA ILE A 137 -3.37 -7.40 4.76
C ILE A 137 -2.45 -6.27 4.27
N VAL A 138 -3.03 -5.33 3.53
CA VAL A 138 -2.46 -4.01 3.26
C VAL A 138 -3.20 -3.00 4.13
N LYS A 139 -2.55 -2.50 5.17
CA LYS A 139 -3.19 -1.60 6.14
C LYS A 139 -2.63 -0.20 6.04
N PHE A 140 -3.52 0.77 5.87
CA PHE A 140 -3.23 2.17 6.14
C PHE A 140 -3.89 2.52 7.47
N GLU A 141 -3.09 2.92 8.45
CA GLU A 141 -3.56 3.14 9.83
C GLU A 141 -3.20 4.52 10.35
N THR A 142 -4.11 5.11 11.12
CA THR A 142 -3.89 6.39 11.77
C THR A 142 -3.23 6.20 13.13
N HIS A 143 -2.35 7.12 13.54
CA HIS A 143 -1.87 7.13 14.93
C HIS A 143 -2.99 7.61 15.86
N HIS A 144 -3.27 6.88 16.95
CA HIS A 144 -4.37 7.14 17.88
C HIS A 144 -4.36 8.54 18.52
N GLU A 145 -3.19 9.18 18.65
CA GLU A 145 -3.05 10.55 19.18
C GLU A 145 -3.15 11.64 18.10
N SER A 146 -3.44 11.29 16.85
CA SER A 146 -3.53 12.26 15.77
C SER A 146 -4.70 13.23 15.99
N THR A 147 -4.44 14.52 15.74
CA THR A 147 -5.42 15.62 15.83
C THR A 147 -5.77 16.24 14.47
N SER A 148 -4.95 15.97 13.45
CA SER A 148 -5.17 16.23 12.03
C SER A 148 -4.59 15.07 11.23
N MET A 149 -4.60 15.11 9.90
CA MET A 149 -4.14 13.97 9.09
C MET A 149 -3.37 14.39 7.83
N SER A 150 -2.19 13.81 7.68
CA SER A 150 -1.33 13.84 6.49
C SER A 150 -1.82 12.85 5.42
N ILE A 151 -1.04 12.70 4.35
CA ILE A 151 -1.29 11.73 3.28
C ILE A 151 -0.27 10.59 3.35
N ALA A 152 -0.75 9.36 3.25
CA ALA A 152 0.07 8.21 2.88
C ALA A 152 0.13 8.09 1.35
N TYR A 153 1.32 8.25 0.78
CA TYR A 153 1.58 8.03 -0.63
C TYR A 153 2.14 6.63 -0.86
N LEU A 154 1.48 5.86 -1.72
CA LEU A 154 2.00 4.62 -2.29
C LEU A 154 2.22 4.82 -3.79
N ASN A 155 3.48 4.89 -4.20
CA ASN A 155 3.87 5.14 -5.59
C ASN A 155 4.39 3.84 -6.22
N LEU A 156 3.74 3.42 -7.31
CA LEU A 156 4.06 2.23 -8.08
C LEU A 156 4.38 2.64 -9.51
N GLU A 157 5.62 2.42 -9.94
CA GLU A 157 6.07 2.65 -11.32
C GLU A 157 6.56 1.33 -11.92
N ASP A 158 5.96 0.89 -13.02
CA ASP A 158 6.22 -0.42 -13.63
C ASP A 158 6.29 -1.58 -12.62
N THR A 159 5.45 -1.53 -11.58
CA THR A 159 5.55 -2.40 -10.39
C THR A 159 4.32 -3.28 -10.24
N LYS A 160 4.54 -4.55 -9.88
CA LYS A 160 3.47 -5.49 -9.51
C LYS A 160 3.34 -5.54 -8.00
N PHE A 161 2.19 -5.14 -7.48
CA PHE A 161 1.84 -5.22 -6.08
C PHE A 161 0.70 -6.23 -5.92
N ASN A 162 0.98 -7.37 -5.30
CA ASN A 162 0.01 -8.43 -5.07
C ASN A 162 -0.25 -8.57 -3.58
N ALA A 163 -1.51 -8.54 -3.16
CA ALA A 163 -1.92 -8.87 -1.80
C ALA A 163 -2.91 -10.03 -1.79
N LYS A 164 -2.81 -10.88 -0.76
CA LYS A 164 -3.74 -11.98 -0.52
C LYS A 164 -4.91 -11.62 0.40
N GLY A 165 -4.70 -10.66 1.29
CA GLY A 165 -5.72 -10.16 2.21
C GLY A 165 -6.26 -8.80 1.79
N PRO A 166 -7.14 -8.19 2.61
CA PRO A 166 -7.82 -6.96 2.25
C PRO A 166 -6.87 -5.76 2.21
N MET A 167 -7.29 -4.71 1.52
CA MET A 167 -6.73 -3.36 1.67
C MET A 167 -7.66 -2.56 2.57
N THR A 168 -7.14 -1.99 3.65
CA THR A 168 -7.97 -1.32 4.66
C THR A 168 -7.48 0.08 4.95
N PHE A 169 -8.42 1.02 5.05
CA PHE A 169 -8.22 2.33 5.65
C PHE A 169 -9.34 2.62 6.63
N ILE A 170 -8.99 2.66 7.91
CA ILE A 170 -9.91 2.93 9.02
C ILE A 170 -9.33 4.10 9.82
N VAL A 171 -10.16 5.08 10.14
CA VAL A 171 -9.77 6.28 10.88
C VAL A 171 -10.06 6.02 12.36
N ASP A 172 -9.01 5.73 13.13
CA ASP A 172 -9.13 5.22 14.50
C ASP A 172 -9.47 6.31 15.56
N SER A 173 -9.66 7.59 15.17
CA SER A 173 -9.86 8.69 16.13
C SER A 173 -10.92 9.71 15.71
N MET A 174 -11.95 9.88 16.55
CA MET A 174 -12.99 10.93 16.41
C MET A 174 -12.46 12.36 16.64
N LYS A 175 -11.18 12.54 17.00
CA LYS A 175 -10.59 13.85 17.30
C LYS A 175 -9.90 14.48 16.09
N VAL A 176 -9.78 13.76 14.98
CA VAL A 176 -9.05 14.25 13.82
C VAL A 176 -9.96 15.19 13.02
N LYS A 177 -9.49 16.42 12.78
CA LYS A 177 -10.15 17.40 11.91
C LYS A 177 -9.18 17.92 10.87
N ASN A 178 -9.63 18.01 9.62
CA ASN A 178 -8.84 18.49 8.50
C ASN A 178 -9.54 19.68 7.84
N GLU A 179 -9.31 20.88 8.37
CA GLU A 179 -10.03 22.09 7.94
C GLU A 179 -9.44 22.76 6.69
N ALA A 180 -8.13 22.61 6.45
CA ALA A 180 -7.41 23.30 5.36
C ALA A 180 -7.05 22.41 4.16
N SER A 181 -6.90 21.09 4.36
CA SER A 181 -6.50 20.13 3.32
C SER A 181 -6.97 18.72 3.66
N ARG A 182 -7.37 17.93 2.66
CA ARG A 182 -7.75 16.53 2.84
C ARG A 182 -6.56 15.67 3.28
N GLY A 183 -6.78 14.80 4.27
CA GLY A 183 -5.83 13.77 4.69
C GLY A 183 -6.33 12.37 4.35
N GLY A 184 -5.43 11.39 4.23
CA GLY A 184 -5.81 10.03 3.86
C GLY A 184 -4.76 9.35 2.98
N ILE A 185 -5.20 8.75 1.88
CA ILE A 185 -4.36 7.87 1.05
C ILE A 185 -4.38 8.33 -0.40
N ILE A 186 -3.19 8.36 -1.00
CA ILE A 186 -3.03 8.51 -2.44
C ILE A 186 -2.17 7.37 -2.97
N ILE A 187 -2.76 6.55 -3.82
CA ILE A 187 -2.06 5.51 -4.58
C ILE A 187 -1.77 6.06 -5.97
N ASN A 188 -0.50 6.25 -6.31
CA ASN A 188 -0.07 6.67 -7.63
C ASN A 188 0.47 5.46 -8.39
N MET A 189 -0.10 5.19 -9.55
CA MET A 189 0.32 4.10 -10.42
C MET A 189 0.77 4.66 -11.77
N SER A 190 1.88 4.15 -12.31
CA SER A 190 2.34 4.50 -13.65
C SER A 190 2.88 3.34 -14.46
N GLY A 191 2.82 3.49 -15.78
CA GLY A 191 3.34 2.51 -16.75
C GLY A 191 2.62 1.17 -16.68
N LYS A 192 3.38 0.09 -16.53
CA LYS A 192 2.88 -1.29 -16.46
C LYS A 192 2.49 -1.73 -15.05
N SER A 193 2.26 -0.78 -14.15
CA SER A 193 1.95 -1.12 -12.76
C SER A 193 0.63 -1.87 -12.62
N GLU A 194 0.61 -2.86 -11.74
CA GLU A 194 -0.56 -3.65 -11.38
C GLU A 194 -0.69 -3.67 -9.86
N LEU A 195 -1.87 -3.30 -9.36
CA LEU A 195 -2.22 -3.44 -7.94
C LEU A 195 -3.31 -4.51 -7.84
N ASN A 196 -2.97 -5.69 -7.35
CA ASN A 196 -3.88 -6.82 -7.26
C ASN A 196 -4.17 -7.13 -5.79
N ILE A 197 -5.34 -6.75 -5.31
CA ILE A 197 -5.85 -7.10 -3.98
C ILE A 197 -6.84 -8.25 -4.16
N ASN A 198 -6.42 -9.47 -3.88
CA ASN A 198 -7.23 -10.67 -4.09
C ASN A 198 -8.29 -10.88 -2.98
N ASP A 199 -8.81 -9.79 -2.46
CA ASP A 199 -9.76 -9.69 -1.35
C ASP A 199 -10.49 -8.34 -1.43
N GLU A 200 -11.10 -7.89 -0.33
CA GLU A 200 -11.91 -6.66 -0.25
C GLU A 200 -11.07 -5.37 -0.07
N LEU A 201 -11.53 -4.26 -0.68
CA LEU A 201 -11.19 -2.89 -0.30
C LEU A 201 -12.17 -2.39 0.77
N ILE A 202 -11.65 -2.17 1.99
CA ILE A 202 -12.43 -1.72 3.13
C ILE A 202 -12.05 -0.28 3.46
N LEU A 203 -13.00 0.63 3.27
CA LEU A 203 -12.86 2.06 3.54
C LEU A 203 -13.79 2.50 4.66
N ASP A 204 -13.27 3.34 5.55
CA ASP A 204 -14.03 3.97 6.63
C ASP A 204 -15.26 4.73 6.12
N SER A 205 -16.39 4.71 6.84
CA SER A 205 -17.58 5.48 6.46
C SER A 205 -17.33 6.98 6.52
N LEU A 206 -16.36 7.44 7.32
CA LEU A 206 -15.98 8.84 7.42
C LEU A 206 -15.58 9.46 6.08
N LEU A 207 -15.02 8.67 5.14
CA LEU A 207 -14.73 9.14 3.78
C LEU A 207 -15.99 9.62 3.04
N ARG A 208 -17.13 8.98 3.30
CA ARG A 208 -18.43 9.34 2.74
C ARG A 208 -19.11 10.47 3.51
N GLU A 209 -18.96 10.47 4.84
CA GLU A 209 -19.58 11.46 5.71
C GLU A 209 -18.89 12.84 5.59
N ASN A 210 -17.57 12.86 5.41
CA ASN A 210 -16.76 14.08 5.38
C ASN A 210 -15.76 14.09 4.19
N PRO A 211 -16.23 14.06 2.93
CA PRO A 211 -15.36 13.96 1.74
C PRO A 211 -14.46 15.19 1.53
N LYS A 212 -14.74 16.31 2.20
CA LYS A 212 -13.90 17.51 2.20
C LYS A 212 -12.68 17.41 3.13
N GLU A 213 -12.70 16.48 4.09
CA GLU A 213 -11.64 16.27 5.08
C GLU A 213 -10.79 15.04 4.77
N TRP A 214 -11.38 14.04 4.10
CA TRP A 214 -10.79 12.74 3.87
C TRP A 214 -10.61 12.43 2.39
N ILE A 215 -9.51 11.77 2.06
CA ILE A 215 -9.23 11.30 0.70
C ILE A 215 -8.82 9.84 0.67
N PHE A 216 -9.44 9.10 -0.25
CA PHE A 216 -8.87 7.90 -0.82
C PHE A 216 -8.81 8.14 -2.34
N LYS A 217 -7.61 8.28 -2.88
CA LYS A 217 -7.39 8.54 -4.31
C LYS A 217 -6.55 7.45 -4.94
N VAL A 218 -6.96 7.02 -6.12
CA VAL A 218 -6.10 6.24 -7.02
C VAL A 218 -5.85 7.04 -8.29
N ALA A 219 -4.57 7.25 -8.60
CA ALA A 219 -4.12 7.96 -9.79
C ALA A 219 -3.50 7.00 -10.79
N PHE A 220 -4.08 6.91 -11.98
CA PHE A 220 -3.61 6.12 -13.12
C PHE A 220 -2.89 7.02 -14.10
N ASN A 221 -1.58 6.83 -14.23
CA ASN A 221 -0.75 7.64 -15.11
C ASN A 221 -0.20 6.76 -16.23
N SER A 222 -0.64 6.97 -17.46
CA SER A 222 -0.03 6.24 -18.56
C SER A 222 1.43 6.64 -18.72
N GLN A 223 2.27 5.67 -19.04
CA GLN A 223 3.68 5.91 -19.31
C GLN A 223 4.11 4.95 -20.41
N ASN A 224 4.74 5.48 -21.45
CA ASN A 224 5.26 4.70 -22.57
C ASN A 224 4.18 3.87 -23.29
N GLY A 225 2.95 4.40 -23.39
CA GLY A 225 1.83 3.70 -24.05
C GLY A 225 1.23 2.55 -23.25
N PHE A 226 1.54 2.45 -21.95
CA PHE A 226 0.89 1.54 -21.01
C PHE A 226 0.03 2.32 -20.02
N MET A 227 -1.14 1.76 -19.70
CA MET A 227 -2.01 2.24 -18.64
C MET A 227 -1.98 1.24 -17.48
N PRO A 228 -1.74 1.69 -16.23
CA PRO A 228 -1.82 0.83 -15.06
C PRO A 228 -3.23 0.30 -14.82
N LYS A 229 -3.33 -0.75 -14.00
CA LYS A 229 -4.62 -1.31 -13.57
C LYS A 229 -4.60 -1.72 -12.11
N ALA A 230 -5.75 -1.60 -11.45
CA ALA A 230 -6.01 -2.12 -10.12
C ALA A 230 -7.08 -3.21 -10.19
N HIS A 231 -6.90 -4.28 -9.43
CA HIS A 231 -7.84 -5.38 -9.29
C HIS A 231 -8.22 -5.53 -7.81
N PHE A 232 -9.51 -5.69 -7.57
CA PHE A 232 -10.07 -6.05 -6.27
C PHE A 232 -11.06 -7.21 -6.45
N LYS A 233 -11.04 -8.17 -5.54
CA LYS A 233 -12.11 -9.17 -5.51
C LYS A 233 -13.44 -8.51 -5.15
N GLU A 234 -13.38 -7.54 -4.24
CA GLU A 234 -14.55 -6.79 -3.83
C GLU A 234 -14.21 -5.36 -3.46
N ALA A 235 -15.04 -4.40 -3.86
CA ALA A 235 -14.83 -3.00 -3.51
C ALA A 235 -16.12 -2.17 -3.58
N ASP A 236 -16.21 -1.18 -2.70
CA ASP A 236 -17.12 -0.04 -2.79
C ASP A 236 -16.28 1.22 -3.09
N LEU A 237 -16.39 1.73 -4.31
CA LEU A 237 -15.67 2.93 -4.75
C LEU A 237 -16.43 4.22 -4.47
N ALA A 238 -17.57 4.17 -3.76
CA ALA A 238 -18.29 5.37 -3.37
C ALA A 238 -17.37 6.33 -2.60
N SER A 239 -17.45 7.61 -2.95
CA SER A 239 -16.63 8.69 -2.39
C SER A 239 -15.10 8.56 -2.61
N CYS A 240 -14.66 7.67 -3.50
CA CYS A 240 -13.27 7.64 -3.94
C CYS A 240 -12.98 8.74 -4.97
N ASP A 241 -11.73 9.19 -5.00
CA ASP A 241 -11.20 10.05 -6.04
C ASP A 241 -10.44 9.21 -7.08
N ILE A 242 -10.69 9.47 -8.36
CA ILE A 242 -9.98 8.85 -9.48
C ILE A 242 -9.33 9.95 -10.31
N GLU A 243 -8.02 9.85 -10.50
CA GLU A 243 -7.25 10.73 -11.36
C GLU A 243 -6.63 9.91 -12.49
N ILE A 244 -6.79 10.36 -13.73
CA ILE A 244 -6.29 9.67 -14.92
C ILE A 244 -5.46 10.67 -15.72
N LYS A 245 -4.20 10.34 -15.97
CA LYS A 245 -3.32 11.07 -16.88
C LYS A 245 -2.98 10.18 -18.06
N VAL A 246 -3.34 10.64 -19.25
CA VAL A 246 -3.18 9.93 -20.52
C VAL A 246 -2.17 10.67 -21.39
N ASP A 247 -1.10 9.99 -21.74
CA ASP A 247 -0.06 10.44 -22.64
C ASP A 247 -0.53 10.27 -24.10
N GLU A 248 0.04 11.06 -25.00
CA GLU A 248 -0.37 11.04 -26.41
C GLU A 248 0.03 9.74 -27.14
N LYS A 249 0.95 8.94 -26.57
CA LYS A 249 1.45 7.69 -27.16
C LYS A 249 0.45 6.53 -26.97
N MET A 250 -0.53 6.68 -26.08
CA MET A 250 -1.61 5.72 -25.90
C MET A 250 -2.38 5.48 -27.20
N LYS A 251 -2.53 4.22 -27.59
CA LYS A 251 -3.26 3.82 -28.80
C LYS A 251 -4.77 3.85 -28.56
N PRO A 252 -5.60 4.04 -29.61
CA PRO A 252 -7.04 3.81 -29.51
C PRO A 252 -7.34 2.41 -28.99
N GLY A 253 -8.36 2.28 -28.14
CA GLY A 253 -8.72 1.03 -27.50
C GLY A 253 -9.33 1.20 -26.12
N LYS A 254 -9.64 0.07 -25.47
CA LYS A 254 -10.20 0.00 -24.12
C LYS A 254 -9.12 -0.43 -23.12
N TYR A 255 -9.08 0.25 -21.99
CA TYR A 255 -8.13 0.04 -20.91
C TYR A 255 -8.89 -0.09 -19.60
N VAL A 256 -8.76 -1.23 -18.94
CA VAL A 256 -9.38 -1.47 -17.63
C VAL A 256 -8.54 -0.77 -16.57
N LEU A 257 -9.13 0.17 -15.84
CA LEU A 257 -8.48 0.89 -14.74
C LEU A 257 -8.72 0.16 -13.42
N PHE A 258 -9.98 -0.17 -13.15
CA PHE A 258 -10.38 -1.03 -12.04
C PHE A 258 -11.08 -2.27 -12.59
N GLU A 259 -10.58 -3.44 -12.19
CA GLU A 259 -11.24 -4.73 -12.37
C GLU A 259 -11.82 -5.16 -11.01
N ILE A 260 -13.14 -5.35 -10.92
CA ILE A 260 -13.83 -5.67 -9.66
C ILE A 260 -14.69 -6.92 -9.87
N ASP A 261 -14.28 -8.04 -9.28
CA ASP A 261 -15.00 -9.31 -9.46
C ASP A 261 -16.44 -9.23 -8.92
N ASN A 262 -16.64 -8.54 -7.79
CA ASN A 262 -17.94 -8.33 -7.18
C ASN A 262 -18.04 -6.93 -6.55
N SER A 263 -19.02 -6.11 -6.95
CA SER A 263 -19.22 -4.81 -6.33
C SER A 263 -20.29 -4.85 -5.23
N ARG A 264 -19.96 -4.33 -4.04
CA ARG A 264 -20.96 -4.08 -2.97
C ARG A 264 -21.54 -2.66 -3.02
N GLY A 265 -20.99 -1.78 -3.85
CA GLY A 265 -21.26 -0.34 -3.86
C GLY A 265 -21.66 0.21 -5.24
N SER A 266 -21.96 1.51 -5.31
CA SER A 266 -22.35 2.16 -6.56
C SER A 266 -21.15 2.91 -7.17
N ILE A 267 -20.60 2.38 -8.27
CA ILE A 267 -19.45 2.96 -9.01
C ILE A 267 -19.75 4.35 -9.58
N ASP A 268 -21.03 4.69 -9.75
CA ASP A 268 -21.52 6.00 -10.17
C ASP A 268 -21.45 7.09 -9.07
N LYS A 269 -21.07 6.74 -7.84
CA LYS A 269 -20.97 7.66 -6.69
C LYS A 269 -19.53 8.01 -6.30
N LEU A 270 -18.64 8.13 -7.28
CA LEU A 270 -17.29 8.67 -7.05
C LEU A 270 -17.39 10.08 -6.45
N ASN A 271 -16.45 10.43 -5.57
CA ASN A 271 -16.35 11.80 -5.08
C ASN A 271 -15.86 12.74 -6.19
N LYS A 272 -14.82 12.30 -6.92
CA LYS A 272 -14.23 13.08 -8.00
C LYS A 272 -13.61 12.17 -9.05
N LEU A 273 -13.85 12.49 -10.31
CA LEU A 273 -13.15 11.89 -11.45
C LEU A 273 -12.48 13.01 -12.25
N THR A 274 -11.19 12.84 -12.54
CA THR A 274 -10.41 13.82 -13.30
C THR A 274 -9.61 13.11 -14.38
N VAL A 275 -9.72 13.58 -15.63
CA VAL A 275 -8.96 13.09 -16.78
C VAL A 275 -8.14 14.24 -17.35
N ASN A 276 -6.81 14.10 -17.40
CA ASN A 276 -5.88 15.14 -17.84
C ASN A 276 -6.15 16.51 -17.20
N SER A 277 -6.31 16.51 -15.87
CA SER A 277 -6.61 17.68 -15.04
C SER A 277 -8.00 18.31 -15.26
N LYS A 278 -8.84 17.75 -16.12
CA LYS A 278 -10.24 18.17 -16.29
C LYS A 278 -11.16 17.27 -15.47
N GLU A 279 -11.96 17.88 -14.60
CA GLU A 279 -13.01 17.18 -13.86
C GLU A 279 -14.14 16.78 -14.83
N CYS A 280 -14.64 15.55 -14.69
CA CYS A 280 -15.70 15.01 -15.53
C CYS A 280 -16.50 13.92 -14.80
N SER A 281 -17.65 13.55 -15.34
CA SER A 281 -18.45 12.42 -14.89
C SER A 281 -18.16 11.16 -15.70
N LEU A 282 -18.60 10.01 -15.20
CA LEU A 282 -18.58 8.77 -16.00
C LEU A 282 -19.48 8.94 -17.24
N GLY A 283 -18.97 8.54 -18.41
CA GLY A 283 -19.60 8.67 -19.71
C GLY A 283 -19.23 9.95 -20.48
N ASP A 284 -18.65 10.94 -19.79
CA ASP A 284 -18.22 12.18 -20.45
C ASP A 284 -17.09 11.92 -21.44
N LYS A 285 -17.05 12.77 -22.48
CA LYS A 285 -15.98 12.80 -23.47
C LYS A 285 -14.99 13.91 -23.13
N VAL A 286 -13.72 13.54 -23.04
CA VAL A 286 -12.61 14.46 -22.77
C VAL A 286 -11.67 14.44 -23.98
N PRO A 287 -11.39 15.59 -24.62
CA PRO A 287 -10.47 15.63 -25.76
C PRO A 287 -9.06 15.15 -25.42
N LEU A 288 -8.45 14.39 -26.33
CA LEU A 288 -7.04 13.95 -26.29
C LEU A 288 -6.32 14.42 -27.57
N GLY A 289 -5.77 15.61 -27.53
CA GLY A 289 -5.27 16.28 -28.73
C GLY A 289 -6.40 16.65 -29.70
N ALA A 290 -6.07 16.83 -30.98
CA ALA A 290 -7.00 17.41 -31.96
C ALA A 290 -8.06 16.45 -32.52
N LYS A 291 -7.86 15.13 -32.45
CA LYS A 291 -8.69 14.14 -33.16
C LYS A 291 -9.16 12.96 -32.33
N ARG A 292 -8.69 12.84 -31.09
CA ARG A 292 -9.03 11.71 -30.22
C ARG A 292 -9.84 12.17 -29.03
N GLU A 293 -10.61 11.25 -28.48
CA GLU A 293 -11.43 11.46 -27.29
C GLU A 293 -11.20 10.34 -26.30
N ILE A 294 -11.18 10.69 -25.02
CA ILE A 294 -11.20 9.77 -23.89
C ILE A 294 -12.60 9.76 -23.31
N SER A 295 -13.14 8.58 -23.02
CA SER A 295 -14.29 8.43 -22.14
C SER A 295 -13.97 7.42 -21.05
N VAL A 296 -14.52 7.65 -19.85
CA VAL A 296 -14.38 6.75 -18.71
C VAL A 296 -15.77 6.33 -18.28
N TYR A 297 -16.05 5.04 -18.16
CA TYR A 297 -17.39 4.54 -17.86
C TYR A 297 -17.35 3.24 -17.05
N ALA A 298 -18.45 2.95 -16.38
CA ALA A 298 -18.68 1.64 -15.77
C ALA A 298 -19.09 0.61 -16.83
N GLY A 299 -18.45 -0.54 -16.86
CA GLY A 299 -18.72 -1.60 -17.84
C GLY A 299 -18.26 -2.97 -17.35
N GLY A 300 -18.44 -3.98 -18.19
CA GLY A 300 -17.87 -5.32 -17.96
C GLY A 300 -16.63 -5.51 -18.82
N ALA A 301 -15.53 -5.87 -18.19
CA ALA A 301 -14.26 -6.22 -18.81
C ALA A 301 -13.55 -7.31 -17.98
N GLY A 302 -12.31 -7.65 -18.34
CA GLY A 302 -11.51 -8.58 -17.54
C GLY A 302 -12.09 -9.99 -17.38
N ARG A 303 -11.95 -10.56 -16.17
CA ARG A 303 -12.33 -11.93 -15.81
C ARG A 303 -13.84 -12.15 -15.69
N ASP A 304 -14.60 -11.11 -15.34
CA ASP A 304 -16.06 -11.15 -15.31
C ASP A 304 -16.70 -10.10 -16.24
N SER A 305 -16.59 -10.35 -17.54
CA SER A 305 -17.21 -9.52 -18.59
C SER A 305 -18.75 -9.40 -18.52
N ARG A 306 -19.43 -10.11 -17.61
CA ARG A 306 -20.90 -10.14 -17.52
C ARG A 306 -21.46 -9.13 -16.53
N THR A 307 -20.69 -8.71 -15.53
CA THR A 307 -21.10 -7.70 -14.54
C THR A 307 -20.53 -6.33 -14.92
N LYS A 308 -21.29 -5.26 -14.68
CA LYS A 308 -20.86 -3.88 -15.02
C LYS A 308 -20.12 -3.22 -13.86
N ASN A 309 -19.14 -3.95 -13.31
CA ASN A 309 -18.44 -3.56 -12.08
C ASN A 309 -17.07 -2.92 -12.33
N ASP A 310 -16.61 -2.87 -13.58
CA ASP A 310 -15.28 -2.35 -13.89
C ASP A 310 -15.34 -0.88 -14.27
N ILE A 311 -14.26 -0.15 -13.97
CA ILE A 311 -14.04 1.20 -14.51
C ILE A 311 -13.11 1.08 -15.72
N ILE A 312 -13.65 1.46 -16.88
CA ILE A 312 -12.98 1.32 -18.17
C ILE A 312 -12.73 2.72 -18.73
N MET A 313 -11.50 2.93 -19.22
CA MET A 313 -11.16 4.06 -20.07
C MET A 313 -11.15 3.60 -21.53
N GLU A 314 -11.81 4.35 -22.41
CA GLU A 314 -11.78 4.12 -23.85
C GLU A 314 -11.17 5.34 -24.56
N ILE A 315 -10.25 5.09 -25.48
CA ILE A 315 -9.67 6.09 -26.38
C ILE A 315 -10.19 5.82 -27.79
N LYS A 316 -10.84 6.81 -28.39
CA LYS A 316 -11.30 6.81 -29.79
C LYS A 316 -10.50 7.78 -30.63
#